data_AF-X1HZC7-F1
#
_entry.id   AF-X1HZC7-F1
#
_cell.length_a   1.000
_cell.length_b   1.000
_cell.length_c   1.000
_cell.angle_alpha   90.00
_cell.angle_beta   90.00
_cell.angle_gamma   90.00
#
_symmetry.space_group_name_H-M   'P 1'
#
loop_
_entity.id
_entity.type
_entity.pdbx_description
1 polymer ?
#
loop_
_entity_poly.entity_id
_entity_poly.type
_entity_poly.pdbx_seq_one_letter_code
_entity_poly.pdbx_strand_id
1 'polypeptide(L)'
;MKIVEIEGVGEKYAKKLEKATIANVEDLIPLKWGEIKELAKTTSISLKLLEKWQDHAELMVIKGVGPEYSEVLNKIGIDST
;
A
#
# COMPACT_ATOMS: atom_id res chain seq x y z
N MET A 1 1.09 -7.63 -8.28
CA MET A 1 0.99 -6.39 -9.10
C MET A 1 2.14 -5.46 -8.72
N LYS A 2 2.59 -4.52 -9.55
CA LYS A 2 3.66 -3.61 -9.13
C LYS A 2 3.16 -2.61 -8.09
N ILE A 3 4.00 -2.21 -7.15
CA ILE A 3 3.62 -1.27 -6.08
C ILE A 3 3.16 0.10 -6.63
N VAL A 4 3.70 0.52 -7.78
CA VAL A 4 3.32 1.76 -8.46
C VAL A 4 1.87 1.77 -8.96
N GLU A 5 1.27 0.59 -9.14
CA GLU A 5 -0.12 0.45 -9.59
C GLU A 5 -1.12 0.82 -8.49
N ILE A 6 -0.74 0.84 -7.20
CA ILE A 6 -1.63 1.29 -6.12
C ILE A 6 -1.92 2.78 -6.29
N GLU A 7 -3.20 3.14 -6.30
CA GLU A 7 -3.66 4.52 -6.44
C GLU A 7 -3.02 5.45 -5.37
N GLY A 8 -2.38 6.52 -5.84
CA GLY A 8 -1.70 7.51 -5.00
C GLY A 8 -0.23 7.19 -4.65
N VAL A 9 0.33 6.03 -5.00
CA VAL A 9 1.77 5.75 -4.83
C VAL A 9 2.58 6.55 -5.86
N GLY A 10 2.39 6.28 -7.15
CA GLY A 10 3.15 6.89 -8.23
C GLY A 10 4.68 6.66 -8.15
N GLU A 11 5.40 7.10 -9.18
CA GLU A 11 6.84 6.80 -9.37
C GLU A 11 7.74 7.25 -8.20
N LYS A 12 7.40 8.37 -7.56
CA LYS A 12 8.21 8.94 -6.47
C LYS A 12 8.21 8.06 -5.23
N TYR A 13 7.04 7.57 -4.82
CA TYR A 13 6.93 6.71 -3.64
C TYR A 13 7.30 5.26 -3.98
N ALA A 14 6.97 4.78 -5.18
CA ALA A 14 7.38 3.46 -5.65
C ALA A 14 8.90 3.26 -5.54
N LYS A 15 9.71 4.19 -6.05
CA LYS A 15 11.18 4.12 -5.95
C LYS A 15 11.72 4.11 -4.51
N LYS A 16 11.01 4.72 -3.56
CA LYS A 16 11.40 4.69 -2.14
C LYS A 16 11.08 3.33 -1.52
N LEU A 17 9.92 2.78 -1.84
CA LEU A 17 9.46 1.46 -1.37
C LEU A 17 10.32 0.34 -1.96
N GLU A 18 10.65 0.41 -3.25
CA GLU A 18 11.54 -0.56 -3.91
C GLU A 18 12.92 -0.62 -3.26
N LYS A 19 13.49 0.53 -2.86
CA LYS A 19 14.74 0.59 -2.09
C LYS A 19 14.62 -0.03 -0.70
N ALA A 20 13.41 -0.10 -0.15
CA ALA A 20 13.09 -0.79 1.08
C ALA A 20 12.64 -2.24 0.83
N THR A 21 12.84 -2.79 -0.37
CA THR A 21 12.47 -4.16 -0.76
C THR A 21 10.96 -4.39 -0.82
N ILE A 22 10.17 -3.34 -1.02
CA ILE A 22 8.72 -3.39 -1.26
C ILE A 22 8.48 -2.99 -2.72
N ALA A 23 8.43 -3.97 -3.62
CA ALA A 23 8.34 -3.74 -5.07
C ALA A 23 6.97 -4.13 -5.64
N ASN A 24 6.25 -5.00 -4.95
CA ASN A 24 4.96 -5.52 -5.36
C ASN A 24 3.90 -5.18 -4.32
N VAL A 25 2.64 -5.17 -4.77
CA VAL A 25 1.47 -4.95 -3.91
C VAL A 25 1.45 -5.96 -2.76
N GLU A 26 1.77 -7.21 -3.06
CA GLU A 26 1.76 -8.33 -2.13
C GLU A 26 2.81 -8.19 -1.01
N ASP A 27 3.84 -7.36 -1.20
CA ASP A 27 4.88 -7.13 -0.20
C ASP A 27 4.38 -6.28 0.99
N LEU A 28 3.30 -5.50 0.81
CA LEU A 28 2.70 -4.71 1.90
C LEU A 28 1.79 -5.55 2.81
N ILE A 29 1.13 -6.57 2.27
CA ILE A 29 0.12 -7.38 2.98
C ILE A 29 0.65 -8.03 4.28
N PRO A 30 1.84 -8.67 4.31
CA PRO A 30 2.27 -9.38 5.51
C PRO A 30 2.82 -8.45 6.61
N LEU A 31 3.01 -7.16 6.33
CA LEU A 31 3.64 -6.23 7.26
C LEU A 31 2.72 -5.97 8.46
N LYS A 32 3.25 -6.12 9.67
CA LYS A 32 2.54 -5.74 10.89
C LYS A 32 2.64 -4.23 11.10
N TRP A 33 1.76 -3.68 11.92
CA TRP A 33 1.77 -2.24 12.26
C TRP A 33 3.16 -1.72 12.69
N GLY A 34 3.91 -2.50 13.47
CA GLY A 34 5.28 -2.15 13.85
C GLY A 34 6.24 -2.04 12.66
N GLU A 35 6.11 -2.93 11.68
CA GLU A 35 6.93 -2.95 10.45
C GLU A 35 6.53 -1.81 9.51
N ILE A 36 5.24 -1.51 9.38
CA ILE A 36 4.74 -0.33 8.64
C ILE A 36 5.27 0.96 9.28
N LYS A 37 5.29 1.04 10.61
CA LYS A 37 5.85 2.19 11.34
C LYS A 37 7.35 2.36 11.13
N GLU A 38 8.12 1.28 11.09
CA GLU A 38 9.54 1.35 10.75
C GLU A 38 9.76 1.70 9.27
N LEU A 39 8.92 1.19 8.37
CA LEU A 39 8.93 1.55 6.96
C LEU A 39 8.66 3.06 6.76
N ALA A 40 7.71 3.63 7.51
CA ALA A 40 7.42 5.07 7.51
C ALA A 40 8.66 5.90 7.87
N LYS A 41 9.38 5.50 8.92
CA LYS A 41 10.61 6.18 9.37
C LYS A 41 11.72 6.09 8.32
N THR A 42 12.00 4.88 7.82
CA THR A 42 13.12 4.64 6.91
C THR A 42 12.91 5.26 5.53
N THR A 43 11.68 5.28 5.02
CA THR A 43 11.35 5.86 3.70
C THR A 43 10.98 7.35 3.76
N SER A 44 10.76 7.89 4.97
CA SER A 44 10.18 9.22 5.19
C SER A 44 8.87 9.41 4.41
N ILE A 45 8.02 8.37 4.42
CA ILE A 45 6.65 8.40 3.93
C ILE A 45 5.74 8.48 5.16
N SER A 46 4.60 9.18 5.05
CA SER A 46 3.69 9.26 6.19
C SER A 46 3.15 7.88 6.53
N LEU A 47 3.08 7.58 7.83
CA LEU A 47 2.50 6.33 8.33
C LEU A 47 1.09 6.10 7.75
N LYS A 48 0.25 7.14 7.76
CA LYS A 48 -1.11 7.10 7.21
C LYS A 48 -1.18 6.73 5.72
N LEU A 49 -0.20 7.15 4.90
CA LEU A 49 -0.19 6.75 3.49
C LEU A 49 0.17 5.28 3.33
N LEU A 50 1.12 4.78 4.14
CA LEU A 50 1.51 3.37 4.10
C LEU A 50 0.39 2.46 4.60
N GLU A 51 -0.32 2.85 5.67
CA GLU A 51 -1.53 2.14 6.15
C GLU A 51 -2.58 2.10 5.03
N LYS A 52 -2.89 3.24 4.40
CA LYS A 52 -3.83 3.29 3.28
C LYS A 52 -3.42 2.36 2.11
N TRP A 53 -2.14 2.35 1.74
CA TRP A 53 -1.68 1.48 0.65
C TRP A 53 -1.65 0.01 1.03
N GLN A 54 -1.47 -0.31 2.31
CA GLN A 54 -1.64 -1.67 2.81
C GLN A 54 -3.11 -2.11 2.68
N ASP A 55 -4.07 -1.26 3.09
CA ASP A 55 -5.49 -1.54 2.92
C ASP A 55 -5.85 -1.79 1.45
N HIS A 56 -5.33 -0.93 0.56
CA HIS A 56 -5.53 -1.12 -0.88
C HIS A 56 -4.95 -2.45 -1.36
N ALA A 57 -3.73 -2.78 -0.92
CA ALA A 57 -3.07 -4.01 -1.32
C ALA A 57 -3.89 -5.25 -0.94
N GLU A 58 -4.49 -5.26 0.24
CA GLU A 58 -5.34 -6.35 0.72
C GLU A 58 -6.66 -6.43 -0.06
N LEU A 59 -7.29 -5.29 -0.36
CA LEU A 59 -8.49 -5.24 -1.21
C LEU A 59 -8.21 -5.74 -2.64
N MET A 60 -7.05 -5.41 -3.20
CA MET A 60 -6.65 -5.79 -4.56
C MET A 60 -6.41 -7.30 -4.73
N VAL A 61 -6.37 -8.09 -3.65
CA VAL A 61 -6.35 -9.56 -3.72
C VAL A 61 -7.73 -10.11 -4.14
N ILE A 62 -8.81 -9.36 -3.89
CA ILE A 62 -10.17 -9.77 -4.24
C ILE A 62 -10.31 -9.78 -5.75
N LYS A 63 -10.70 -10.93 -6.31
CA LYS A 63 -10.87 -11.10 -7.76
C LYS A 63 -11.83 -10.04 -8.33
N GLY A 64 -11.31 -9.23 -9.25
CA GLY A 64 -12.05 -8.15 -9.91
C GLY A 64 -11.88 -6.78 -9.26
N VAL A 65 -11.13 -6.66 -8.15
CA VAL A 65 -10.79 -5.39 -7.52
C VAL A 65 -9.41 -4.94 -8.00
N GLY A 66 -9.39 -3.94 -8.88
CA GLY A 66 -8.18 -3.23 -9.30
C GLY A 66 -7.93 -1.95 -8.48
N PRO A 67 -6.88 -1.18 -8.81
CA PRO A 67 -6.45 0.00 -8.06
C PRO A 67 -7.55 1.04 -7.79
N GLU A 68 -8.35 1.36 -8.81
CA GLU A 68 -9.40 2.37 -8.70
C GLU A 68 -10.56 1.89 -7.83
N TYR A 69 -10.87 0.59 -7.89
CA TYR A 69 -11.90 -0.01 -7.04
C TYR A 69 -11.44 -0.09 -5.59
N SER A 70 -10.18 -0.44 -5.32
CA SER A 70 -9.64 -0.44 -3.95
C SER A 70 -9.67 0.96 -3.33
N GLU A 71 -9.35 2.01 -4.09
CA GLU A 71 -9.43 3.41 -3.63
C GLU A 71 -10.86 3.82 -3.25
N VAL A 72 -11.85 3.47 -4.08
CA VAL A 72 -13.25 3.84 -3.81
C VAL A 72 -13.80 3.06 -2.60
N LEU A 73 -13.46 1.78 -2.48
CA LEU A 73 -13.83 0.94 -1.33
C LEU A 73 -13.25 1.50 -0.03
N ASN A 74 -11.95 1.80 -0.01
CA ASN A 74 -11.28 2.41 1.16
C ASN A 74 -11.92 3.76 1.52
N LYS A 75 -12.23 4.61 0.53
CA LYS A 75 -12.89 5.91 0.74
C LYS A 75 -14.29 5.83 1.36
N ILE A 76 -15.00 4.72 1.18
CA ILE A 76 -16.31 4.50 1.81
C ILE A 76 -16.21 3.70 3.13
N GLY A 77 -15.00 3.49 3.65
CA GLY A 77 -14.74 2.83 4.93
C GLY A 77 -14.69 1.31 4.84
N ILE A 78 -14.45 0.75 3.65
CA ILE A 78 -14.12 -0.66 3.48
C ILE A 78 -12.60 -0.77 3.36
N ASP A 79 -11.95 -1.10 4.47
CA ASP A 79 -10.52 -1.34 4.59
C ASP A 79 -10.26 -2.70 5.26
N SER A 80 -8.99 -3.04 5.44
CA SER A 80 -8.58 -4.24 6.16
C SER A 80 -8.50 -3.94 7.66
N THR A 81 -8.87 -4.92 8.49
CA THR A 81 -8.82 -4.82 9.97
C THR A 81 -7.48 -5.17 10.57
#